data_AF-A0A2E2NYR1-F1
#
_entry.id   AF-A0A2E2NYR1-F1
#
_cell.length_a   1.000
_cell.length_b   1.000
_cell.length_c   1.000
_cell.angle_alpha   90.00
_cell.angle_beta   90.00
_cell.angle_gamma   90.00
#
_symmetry.space_group_name_H-M   'P 1'
#
loop_
_entity.id
_entity.type
_entity.pdbx_description
1 polymer ?
#
loop_
_entity_poly.entity_id
_entity_poly.type
_entity_poly.pdbx_seq_one_letter_code
_entity_poly.pdbx_strand_id
1 'polypeptide(L)'
;MANKHRNIDQGRLQELADEYCDECINNKKILLTRSGKKVEIEDRLIPTVDYFLSYWLRKQDPEFQKEMIGSRQFYRVIKDKSHPLCQTIKNIRADFDALAVDIVANEGKGIFYAKNRLGMTDRIKKETDQKVKISFKN
;
A
#
# COMPACT_ATOMS: atom_id res chain seq x y z
N MET A 1 10.56 -23.50 29.20
CA MET A 1 10.64 -23.41 27.73
C MET A 1 11.05 -21.99 27.37
N ALA A 2 12.24 -21.79 26.82
CA ALA A 2 12.71 -20.44 26.46
C ALA A 2 11.85 -19.88 25.32
N ASN A 3 11.35 -18.66 25.48
CA ASN A 3 10.55 -18.01 24.44
C ASN A 3 11.44 -17.82 23.20
N LYS A 4 11.15 -18.55 22.12
CA LYS A 4 11.97 -18.55 20.88
C LYS A 4 11.81 -17.23 20.09
N HIS A 5 10.82 -16.41 20.45
CA HIS A 5 10.41 -15.20 19.75
C HIS A 5 10.54 -13.97 20.66
N ARG A 6 10.90 -12.83 20.07
CA ARG A 6 10.82 -11.53 20.75
C ARG A 6 9.36 -11.24 21.11
N ASN A 7 9.13 -10.73 22.31
CA ASN A 7 7.80 -10.31 22.74
C ASN A 7 7.54 -8.91 22.21
N ILE A 8 6.90 -8.82 21.05
CA ILE A 8 6.53 -7.54 20.43
C ILE A 8 5.06 -7.28 20.77
N ASP A 9 4.77 -6.06 21.20
CA ASP A 9 3.39 -5.62 21.45
C ASP A 9 2.61 -5.56 20.13
N GLN A 10 1.65 -6.46 19.98
CA GLN A 10 0.85 -6.60 18.77
C GLN A 10 -0.19 -5.48 18.63
N GLY A 11 -0.72 -5.00 19.76
CA GLY A 11 -1.70 -3.92 19.78
C GLY A 11 -1.03 -2.63 19.31
N ARG A 12 0.12 -2.32 19.91
CA ARG A 12 0.90 -1.14 19.51
C ARG A 12 1.34 -1.20 18.04
N LEU A 13 1.70 -2.39 17.54
CA LEU A 13 2.05 -2.56 16.14
C LEU A 13 0.88 -2.26 15.18
N GLN A 14 -0.34 -2.68 15.53
CA GLN A 14 -1.52 -2.38 14.73
C GLN A 14 -1.85 -0.88 14.79
N GLU A 15 -1.84 -0.27 15.98
CA GLU A 15 -2.06 1.18 16.14
C GLU A 15 -1.12 2.01 15.27
N LEU A 16 0.18 1.69 15.28
CA LEU A 16 1.18 2.37 14.45
C LEU A 16 0.93 2.16 12.95
N ALA A 17 0.41 1.00 12.55
CA ALA A 17 0.06 0.73 11.16
C ALA A 17 -1.17 1.54 10.73
N ASP A 18 -2.15 1.69 11.61
CA ASP A 18 -3.36 2.50 11.38
C ASP A 18 -2.98 3.99 11.29
N GLU A 19 -2.15 4.50 12.20
CA GLU A 19 -1.59 5.86 12.17
C GLU A 19 -0.85 6.14 10.84
N TYR A 20 -0.08 5.15 10.33
CA TYR A 20 0.59 5.29 9.05
C TYR A 20 -0.39 5.32 7.87
N CYS A 21 -1.47 4.54 7.92
CA CYS A 21 -2.53 4.60 6.91
C CYS A 21 -3.20 5.98 6.91
N ASP A 22 -3.47 6.54 8.08
CA ASP A 22 -4.05 7.88 8.21
C ASP A 22 -3.12 8.95 7.65
N GLU A 23 -1.82 8.87 7.90
CA GLU A 23 -0.84 9.80 7.29
C GLU A 23 -0.87 9.68 5.75
N CYS A 24 -0.95 8.45 5.24
CA CYS A 24 -1.02 8.20 3.81
C CYS A 24 -2.31 8.76 3.17
N ILE A 25 -3.44 8.65 3.86
CA ILE A 25 -4.76 9.16 3.41
C ILE A 25 -4.81 10.69 3.48
N ASN A 26 -4.21 11.30 4.50
CA ASN A 26 -4.32 12.74 4.73
C ASN A 26 -3.22 13.55 4.02
N ASN A 27 -2.32 12.90 3.28
CA ASN A 27 -1.24 13.59 2.57
C ASN A 27 -1.78 14.55 1.51
N LYS A 28 -1.23 15.76 1.48
CA LYS A 28 -1.57 16.83 0.54
C LYS A 28 -0.32 17.39 -0.10
N LYS A 29 -0.46 17.92 -1.32
CA LYS A 29 0.59 18.71 -1.97
C LYS A 29 0.11 20.09 -2.31
N ILE A 30 1.03 21.03 -2.34
CA ILE A 30 0.78 22.40 -2.76
C ILE A 30 1.07 22.50 -4.27
N LEU A 31 0.08 22.95 -5.04
CA LEU A 31 0.26 23.34 -6.43
C LEU A 31 0.15 24.85 -6.59
N LEU A 32 0.93 25.37 -7.53
CA LEU A 32 0.81 26.75 -7.98
C LEU A 32 -0.13 26.80 -9.18
N THR A 33 -1.20 27.59 -9.04
CA THR A 33 -2.10 27.89 -10.16
C THR A 33 -1.42 28.82 -11.16
N ARG A 34 -2.00 28.91 -12.37
CA ARG A 34 -1.51 29.81 -13.43
C ARG A 34 -1.51 31.30 -13.02
N SER A 35 -2.32 31.67 -12.03
CA SER A 35 -2.34 33.02 -11.44
C SER A 35 -1.38 33.19 -10.25
N GLY A 36 -0.54 32.19 -9.96
CA GLY A 36 0.43 32.22 -8.85
C GLY A 36 -0.14 31.90 -7.46
N LYS A 37 -1.45 31.62 -7.35
CA LYS A 37 -2.08 31.23 -6.08
C LYS A 37 -1.71 29.80 -5.70
N LYS A 38 -1.32 29.59 -4.44
CA LYS A 38 -1.11 28.27 -3.84
C LYS A 38 -2.45 27.61 -3.55
N VAL A 39 -2.61 26.37 -4.00
CA VAL A 39 -3.79 25.53 -3.73
C VAL A 39 -3.29 24.20 -3.19
N GLU A 40 -3.84 23.78 -2.05
CA GLU A 40 -3.64 22.43 -1.55
C GLU A 40 -4.59 21.47 -2.24
N ILE A 41 -4.04 20.36 -2.71
CA ILE A 41 -4.82 19.25 -3.25
C ILE A 41 -4.43 17.97 -2.52
N GLU A 42 -5.39 17.06 -2.42
CA GLU A 42 -5.15 15.71 -1.91
C GLU A 42 -4.12 15.00 -2.79
N ASP A 43 -3.18 14.32 -2.14
CA ASP A 43 -2.10 13.59 -2.80
C ASP A 43 -1.78 12.34 -1.98
N ARG A 44 -2.76 11.44 -1.83
CA ARG A 44 -2.61 10.25 -0.99
C ARG A 44 -1.38 9.42 -1.35
N LEU A 45 -0.72 8.87 -0.34
CA LEU A 45 0.49 8.07 -0.49
C LEU A 45 0.14 6.57 -0.51
N ILE A 46 0.82 5.81 -1.36
CA ILE A 46 0.66 4.34 -1.36
C ILE A 46 1.42 3.77 -0.17
N PRO A 47 0.76 3.13 0.81
CA PRO A 47 1.45 2.54 1.95
C PRO A 47 2.27 1.33 1.50
N THR A 48 3.47 1.18 2.07
CA THR A 48 4.31 0.00 1.82
C THR A 48 4.92 -0.50 3.12
N VAL A 49 4.98 -1.83 3.26
CA VAL A 49 5.58 -2.50 4.43
C VAL A 49 7.04 -2.07 4.64
N ASP A 50 7.81 -1.96 3.55
CA ASP A 50 9.23 -1.64 3.66
C ASP A 50 9.47 -0.22 4.14
N TYR A 51 8.67 0.74 3.66
CA TYR A 51 8.74 2.12 4.15
C TYR A 51 8.28 2.22 5.60
N PHE A 52 7.15 1.59 5.92
CA PHE A 52 6.58 1.54 7.27
C PHE A 52 7.62 1.06 8.28
N LEU A 53 8.20 -0.13 8.06
CA LEU A 53 9.12 -0.75 9.03
C LEU A 53 10.49 -0.07 9.09
N SER A 54 11.02 0.38 7.94
CA SER A 54 12.42 0.83 7.86
C SER A 54 12.58 2.32 8.14
N TYR A 55 11.55 3.13 7.87
CA TYR A 55 11.66 4.59 7.91
C TYR A 55 10.59 5.22 8.79
N TRP A 56 9.32 4.88 8.57
CA TRP A 56 8.22 5.55 9.26
C TRP A 56 8.19 5.21 10.75
N LEU A 57 8.24 3.93 11.11
CA LEU A 57 8.31 3.48 12.51
C LEU A 57 9.49 4.11 13.24
N ARG A 58 10.66 4.19 12.59
CA ARG A 58 11.84 4.82 13.19
C ARG A 58 11.64 6.30 13.53
N LYS A 59 10.79 7.01 12.79
CA LYS A 59 10.48 8.42 13.05
C LYS A 59 9.46 8.58 14.19
N GLN A 60 8.45 7.72 14.23
CA GLN A 60 7.36 7.82 15.20
C GLN A 60 7.73 7.22 16.55
N ASP A 61 8.31 6.02 16.53
CA ASP A 61 8.68 5.28 17.74
C ASP A 61 10.03 4.54 17.54
N PRO A 62 11.15 5.25 17.75
CA PRO A 62 12.49 4.69 17.57
C PRO A 62 12.80 3.54 18.52
N GLU A 63 12.18 3.48 19.70
CA GLU A 63 12.41 2.42 20.68
C GLU A 63 11.68 1.15 20.26
N PHE A 64 10.39 1.27 19.93
CA PHE A 64 9.61 0.17 19.38
C PHE A 64 10.23 -0.39 18.10
N GLN A 65 10.74 0.48 17.21
CA GLN A 65 11.40 0.05 15.97
C GLN A 65 12.63 -0.85 16.22
N LYS A 66 13.38 -0.64 17.30
CA LYS A 66 14.56 -1.49 17.64
C LYS A 66 14.14 -2.90 18.08
N GLU A 67 12.99 -3.01 18.73
CA GLU A 67 12.44 -4.29 19.18
C GLU A 67 11.79 -5.06 18.02
N MET A 68 11.22 -4.31 17.08
CA MET A 68 10.54 -4.81 15.89
C MET A 68 11.41 -5.67 14.97
N ILE A 69 10.72 -6.48 14.18
CA ILE A 69 11.33 -7.27 13.12
C ILE A 69 11.60 -6.41 11.87
N GLY A 70 12.72 -6.65 11.21
CA GLY A 70 13.00 -6.00 9.91
C GLY A 70 12.16 -6.58 8.77
N SER A 71 12.07 -5.88 7.64
CA SER A 71 11.30 -6.28 6.45
C SER A 71 11.50 -7.74 6.02
N ARG A 72 12.75 -8.24 6.01
CA ARG A 72 13.03 -9.64 5.63
C ARG A 72 12.36 -10.64 6.58
N GLN A 73 12.38 -10.33 7.87
CA GLN A 73 11.75 -11.17 8.88
C GLN A 73 10.23 -11.06 8.80
N PHE A 74 9.67 -9.89 8.49
CA PHE A 74 8.24 -9.68 8.27
C PHE A 74 7.66 -10.68 7.27
N TYR A 75 8.25 -10.79 6.07
CA TYR A 75 7.79 -11.75 5.06
C TYR A 75 7.98 -13.22 5.47
N ARG A 76 8.95 -13.50 6.36
CA ARG A 76 9.18 -14.84 6.91
C ARG A 76 8.11 -15.19 7.94
N VAL A 77 7.74 -14.24 8.79
CA VAL A 77 6.68 -14.37 9.81
C VAL A 77 5.31 -14.56 9.16
N ILE A 78 5.03 -13.88 8.04
CA ILE A 78 3.79 -14.12 7.27
C ILE A 78 3.62 -15.60 6.88
N LYS A 79 4.74 -16.26 6.53
CA LYS A 79 4.74 -17.66 6.09
C LYS A 79 4.69 -18.64 7.27
N ASP A 80 5.16 -18.24 8.44
CA ASP A 80 5.20 -19.06 9.64
C ASP A 80 3.92 -18.91 10.47
N LYS A 81 2.97 -19.84 10.28
CA LYS A 81 1.69 -19.85 11.00
C LYS A 81 1.82 -20.05 12.52
N SER A 82 2.96 -20.57 12.99
CA SER A 82 3.21 -20.77 14.42
C SER A 82 3.72 -19.51 15.12
N HIS A 83 4.13 -18.50 14.34
CA HIS A 83 4.68 -17.28 14.88
C HIS A 83 3.58 -16.41 15.53
N PRO A 84 3.77 -15.90 16.76
CA PRO A 84 2.76 -15.11 17.47
C PRO A 84 2.27 -13.88 16.70
N LEU A 85 3.17 -13.21 15.96
CA LEU A 85 2.85 -12.05 15.13
C LEU A 85 2.25 -12.37 13.75
N CYS A 86 2.12 -13.64 13.38
CA CYS A 86 1.73 -14.01 12.01
C CYS A 86 0.41 -13.38 11.59
N GLN A 87 -0.58 -13.38 12.49
CA GLN A 87 -1.92 -12.87 12.19
C GLN A 87 -1.92 -11.34 12.09
N THR A 88 -1.34 -10.65 13.06
CA THR A 88 -1.26 -9.17 13.09
C THR A 88 -0.57 -8.62 11.85
N ILE A 89 0.57 -9.20 11.48
CA ILE A 89 1.32 -8.80 10.28
C ILE A 89 0.54 -9.06 8.98
N LYS A 90 -0.29 -10.12 8.93
CA LYS A 90 -1.17 -10.37 7.80
C LYS A 90 -2.29 -9.34 7.71
N ASN A 91 -2.87 -8.95 8.84
CA ASN A 91 -3.91 -7.93 8.89
C ASN A 91 -3.35 -6.58 8.39
N ILE A 92 -2.25 -6.11 8.98
CA ILE A 92 -1.55 -4.88 8.54
C ILE A 92 -1.25 -4.89 7.04
N ARG A 93 -0.74 -6.01 6.53
CA ARG A 93 -0.49 -6.12 5.09
C ARG A 93 -1.77 -6.06 4.27
N ALA A 94 -2.85 -6.69 4.73
CA ALA A 94 -4.14 -6.65 4.03
C ALA A 94 -4.68 -5.21 3.99
N ASP A 95 -4.55 -4.46 5.08
CA ASP A 95 -4.97 -3.07 5.18
C ASP A 95 -4.16 -2.18 4.21
N PHE A 96 -2.84 -2.39 4.15
CA PHE A 96 -1.97 -1.65 3.22
C PHE A 96 -2.28 -2.01 1.76
N ASP A 97 -2.46 -3.30 1.45
CA ASP A 97 -2.79 -3.76 0.10
C ASP A 97 -4.17 -3.20 -0.30
N ALA A 98 -5.16 -3.14 0.61
CA ALA A 98 -6.48 -2.57 0.35
C ALA A 98 -6.43 -1.06 0.08
N LEU A 99 -5.73 -0.29 0.92
CA LEU A 99 -5.56 1.16 0.72
C LEU A 99 -4.79 1.46 -0.57
N ALA A 100 -3.75 0.67 -0.88
CA ALA A 100 -3.00 0.81 -2.13
C ALA A 100 -3.89 0.59 -3.36
N VAL A 101 -4.77 -0.41 -3.36
CA VAL A 101 -5.74 -0.65 -4.44
C VAL A 101 -6.66 0.55 -4.62
N ASP A 102 -7.22 1.10 -3.54
CA ASP A 102 -8.13 2.25 -3.62
C ASP A 102 -7.43 3.48 -4.21
N ILE A 103 -6.24 3.80 -3.74
CA ILE A 103 -5.46 4.94 -4.24
C ILE A 103 -5.10 4.76 -5.71
N VAL A 104 -4.66 3.57 -6.13
CA VAL A 104 -4.34 3.29 -7.53
C VAL A 104 -5.60 3.45 -8.40
N ALA A 105 -6.73 2.90 -7.97
CA ALA A 105 -7.97 2.90 -8.74
C ALA A 105 -8.55 4.32 -8.90
N ASN A 106 -8.48 5.15 -7.86
CA ASN A 106 -9.07 6.48 -7.83
C ASN A 106 -8.12 7.58 -8.34
N GLU A 107 -6.81 7.44 -8.12
CA GLU A 107 -5.82 8.49 -8.46
C GLU A 107 -4.87 8.08 -9.60
N GLY A 108 -4.91 6.84 -10.06
CA GLY A 108 -4.00 6.34 -11.10
C GLY A 108 -2.53 6.26 -10.68
N LYS A 109 -2.23 6.43 -9.39
CA LYS A 109 -0.86 6.41 -8.85
C LYS A 109 -0.30 5.00 -8.89
N GLY A 110 1.01 4.89 -9.12
CA GLY A 110 1.73 3.62 -8.94
C GLY A 110 1.20 2.47 -9.80
N ILE A 111 0.73 2.73 -11.02
CA ILE A 111 0.15 1.69 -11.89
C ILE A 111 1.08 0.47 -12.11
N PHE A 112 2.39 0.69 -12.16
CA PHE A 112 3.38 -0.40 -12.23
C PHE A 112 3.47 -1.20 -10.93
N TYR A 113 3.39 -0.52 -9.78
CA TYR A 113 3.32 -1.18 -8.47
C TYR A 113 2.05 -2.04 -8.39
N ALA A 114 0.91 -1.50 -8.78
CA ALA A 114 -0.36 -2.22 -8.83
C ALA A 114 -0.33 -3.47 -9.72
N LYS A 115 0.22 -3.35 -10.94
CA LYS A 115 0.33 -4.48 -11.86
C LYS A 115 1.26 -5.58 -11.33
N ASN A 116 2.44 -5.19 -10.86
CA ASN A 116 3.49 -6.15 -10.47
C ASN A 116 3.29 -6.75 -9.08
N ARG A 117 2.80 -5.95 -8.12
CA ARG A 117 2.73 -6.33 -6.70
C ARG A 117 1.33 -6.70 -6.22
N LEU A 118 0.30 -6.06 -6.78
CA LEU A 118 -1.12 -6.28 -6.43
C LEU A 118 -1.85 -7.17 -7.45
N GLY A 119 -1.23 -7.48 -8.59
CA GLY A 119 -1.83 -8.33 -9.63
C GLY A 119 -2.97 -7.66 -10.39
N MET A 120 -3.07 -6.32 -10.36
CA MET A 120 -4.08 -5.58 -11.10
C MET A 120 -3.82 -5.69 -12.61
N THR A 121 -4.86 -5.91 -13.40
CA THR A 121 -4.75 -6.01 -14.87
C THR A 121 -5.77 -5.10 -15.54
N ASP A 122 -5.34 -4.46 -16.63
CA ASP A 122 -6.26 -3.64 -17.43
C ASP A 122 -7.25 -4.56 -18.13
N ARG A 123 -8.55 -4.35 -17.88
CA ARG A 123 -9.60 -5.01 -18.67
C ARG A 123 -9.67 -4.35 -20.05
N ILE A 124 -8.89 -4.86 -21.00
CA ILE A 124 -9.03 -4.46 -22.40
C ILE A 124 -10.35 -5.05 -22.92
N LYS A 125 -11.38 -4.22 -23.12
CA LYS A 125 -12.51 -4.59 -23.95
C LYS A 125 -12.00 -4.71 -25.38
N LYS A 126 -11.84 -5.94 -25.89
CA LYS A 126 -11.67 -6.17 -27.32
C LYS A 126 -13.00 -5.83 -27.98
N GLU A 127 -13.15 -4.63 -28.52
CA GLU A 127 -14.19 -4.36 -29.52
C GLU A 127 -13.90 -5.27 -30.71
N THR A 128 -14.60 -6.40 -30.75
CA THR A 128 -14.54 -7.35 -31.85
C THR A 128 -15.69 -7.01 -32.79
N ASP A 129 -15.37 -6.95 -34.08
CA ASP A 129 -16.24 -6.73 -35.25
C ASP A 129 -16.71 -5.31 -35.59
N GLN A 130 -15.79 -4.49 -36.12
CA GLN A 130 -16.18 -3.51 -37.13
C GLN A 130 -16.57 -4.24 -38.43
N LYS A 131 -17.86 -4.59 -38.58
CA LYS A 131 -18.39 -5.12 -39.84
C LYS A 131 -18.40 -4.01 -40.90
N VAL A 132 -17.39 -3.99 -41.76
CA VAL A 132 -17.37 -3.13 -42.95
C VAL A 132 -18.38 -3.68 -43.96
N LYS A 133 -19.52 -3.00 -44.14
CA LYS A 133 -20.43 -3.27 -45.26
C LYS A 133 -19.87 -2.61 -46.52
N ILE A 134 -19.39 -3.43 -47.46
CA ILE A 134 -19.04 -2.98 -48.81
C ILE A 134 -20.26 -3.21 -49.71
N SER A 135 -20.79 -2.15 -50.33
CA SER A 135 -21.85 -2.24 -51.33
C SER A 135 -21.32 -1.84 -52.70
N PHE A 136 -21.48 -2.70 -53.70
CA PHE A 136 -21.23 -2.36 -55.10
C PHE A 136 -22.52 -1.88 -55.75
N LYS A 137 -22.45 -0.76 -56.48
CA LYS A 137 -23.56 -0.29 -57.34
C LYS A 137 -23.42 -0.96 -58.71
N ASN A 138 -24.49 -1.61 -59.17
CA ASN A 138 -24.68 -1.97 -60.58
C ASN A 138 -25.28 -0.79 -61.34
#